data_AF-A0A841JLI6-F1
#
_entry.id   AF-A0A841JLI6-F1
#
_cell.length_a   1.000
_cell.length_b   1.000
_cell.length_c   1.000
_cell.angle_alpha   90.00
_cell.angle_beta   90.00
_cell.angle_gamma   90.00
#
_symmetry.space_group_name_H-M   'P 1'
#
loop_
_entity.id
_entity.type
_entity.pdbx_description
1 polymer ?
#
loop_
_entity_poly.entity_id
_entity_poly.type
_entity_poly.pdbx_seq_one_letter_code
_entity_poly.pdbx_strand_id
1 'polypeptide(L)'
;MLPVNSKSLAAVVFAVVISVCAFAQQEKSVPITIHVADVTGTPISGAAVTIIPSASCSQVDAQTDGTGTLAVALKPCSYQVSVYSSGFFPLAKSLNVQNSAAQILQFALTVATGTGPVISLGPNLNPEHPALTVMLPAEVVGALYISAGPDHTKTIDLATLKTMPQRTVKFHNVHTKAEETYTGVPLIDLLASLGVPHGKDLHGKPLSDYIVATGSDGYKAVLALAELDPEFHPGDVIVADAMDGKPLDATNGPFKLVVTEDKRPARSVHNLVLIEVKTAE
;
A
#
# COMPACT_ATOMS: atom_id res chain seq x y z
N MET A 1 -6.79 -42.74 84.36
CA MET A 1 -6.65 -41.27 84.36
C MET A 1 -6.77 -40.78 82.92
N LEU A 2 -7.66 -39.81 82.72
CA LEU A 2 -7.96 -39.01 81.50
C LEU A 2 -6.70 -38.43 80.79
N PRO A 3 -6.78 -37.77 79.61
CA PRO A 3 -7.63 -37.95 78.41
C PRO A 3 -6.89 -37.68 77.05
N VAL A 4 -7.59 -37.93 75.92
CA VAL A 4 -7.68 -37.15 74.64
C VAL A 4 -6.37 -36.69 73.95
N ASN A 5 -6.15 -37.03 72.67
CA ASN A 5 -6.49 -36.13 71.55
C ASN A 5 -6.18 -36.73 70.16
N SER A 6 -7.23 -36.85 69.35
CA SER A 6 -7.19 -37.16 67.93
C SER A 6 -6.75 -35.92 67.15
N LYS A 7 -5.60 -35.97 66.47
CA LYS A 7 -5.34 -35.09 65.32
C LYS A 7 -4.75 -35.88 64.15
N SER A 8 -5.58 -35.91 63.12
CA SER A 8 -5.38 -36.41 61.76
C SER A 8 -4.12 -35.85 61.10
N LEU A 9 -3.38 -36.69 60.38
CA LEU A 9 -2.55 -36.27 59.25
C LEU A 9 -2.36 -37.45 58.28
N ALA A 10 -3.41 -37.76 57.51
CA ALA A 10 -3.31 -38.59 56.32
C ALA A 10 -3.50 -37.68 55.11
N ALA A 11 -2.40 -37.42 54.40
CA ALA A 11 -2.38 -36.66 53.16
C ALA A 11 -3.10 -37.48 52.08
N VAL A 12 -4.33 -37.09 51.75
CA VAL A 12 -5.04 -37.58 50.55
C VAL A 12 -4.66 -36.66 49.40
N VAL A 13 -3.80 -37.16 48.51
CA VAL A 13 -3.51 -36.53 47.23
C VAL A 13 -4.73 -36.73 46.33
N PHE A 14 -5.57 -35.71 46.22
CA PHE A 14 -6.67 -35.67 45.25
C PHE A 14 -6.09 -35.20 43.91
N ALA A 15 -5.86 -36.13 42.98
CA ALA A 15 -5.56 -35.80 41.60
C ALA A 15 -6.83 -35.27 40.94
N VAL A 16 -7.02 -33.94 40.97
CA VAL A 16 -8.03 -33.26 40.17
C VAL A 16 -7.52 -33.24 38.72
N VAL A 17 -7.99 -34.18 37.91
CA VAL A 17 -7.89 -34.08 36.45
C VAL A 17 -8.86 -32.98 36.02
N ILE A 18 -8.38 -31.74 35.98
CA ILE A 18 -9.08 -30.64 35.32
C ILE A 18 -9.02 -30.97 33.83
N SER A 19 -10.07 -31.60 33.32
CA SER A 19 -10.35 -31.65 31.89
C SER A 19 -10.59 -30.21 31.43
N VAL A 20 -9.53 -29.53 31.03
CA VAL A 20 -9.64 -28.27 30.30
C VAL A 20 -10.19 -28.62 28.92
N CYS A 21 -11.50 -28.79 28.83
CA CYS A 21 -12.19 -28.64 27.57
C CYS A 21 -11.96 -27.19 27.16
N ALA A 22 -10.91 -26.95 26.37
CA ALA A 22 -10.77 -25.73 25.62
C ALA A 22 -12.05 -25.61 24.78
N PHE A 23 -12.93 -24.67 25.17
CA PHE A 23 -13.97 -24.21 24.27
C PHE A 23 -13.22 -23.58 23.09
N ALA A 24 -13.06 -24.34 22.02
CA ALA A 24 -12.80 -23.76 20.72
C ALA A 24 -14.04 -22.93 20.39
N GLN A 25 -14.02 -21.66 20.76
CA GLN A 25 -15.05 -20.71 20.32
C GLN A 25 -14.86 -20.57 18.82
N GLN A 26 -15.66 -21.33 18.07
CA GLN A 26 -15.67 -21.30 16.63
C GLN A 26 -16.07 -19.88 16.20
N GLU A 27 -15.09 -19.08 15.79
CA GLU A 27 -15.31 -17.70 15.35
C GLU A 27 -16.34 -17.71 14.23
N LYS A 28 -17.52 -17.14 14.49
CA LYS A 28 -18.64 -17.16 13.58
C LYS A 28 -18.35 -16.20 12.43
N SER A 29 -18.20 -16.74 11.22
CA SER A 29 -18.09 -15.90 10.01
C SER A 29 -19.40 -15.17 9.73
N VAL A 30 -19.28 -13.94 9.28
CA VAL A 30 -20.36 -13.02 8.95
C VAL A 30 -20.50 -12.96 7.43
N PRO A 31 -21.70 -13.15 6.86
CA PRO A 31 -21.91 -13.05 5.43
C PRO A 31 -21.80 -11.59 4.97
N ILE A 32 -20.99 -11.37 3.94
CA ILE A 32 -20.77 -10.09 3.29
C ILE A 32 -21.15 -10.24 1.82
N THR A 33 -21.96 -9.31 1.33
CA THR A 33 -22.32 -9.23 -0.09
C THR A 33 -21.70 -7.97 -0.68
N ILE A 34 -20.90 -8.15 -1.73
CA ILE A 34 -20.25 -7.07 -2.47
C ILE A 34 -20.97 -6.93 -3.81
N HIS A 35 -21.51 -5.76 -4.09
CA HIS A 35 -22.08 -5.42 -5.39
C HIS A 35 -21.14 -4.47 -6.13
N VAL A 36 -20.82 -4.79 -7.37
CA VAL A 36 -19.96 -4.01 -8.24
C VAL A 36 -20.74 -3.64 -9.49
N ALA A 37 -20.92 -2.35 -9.70
CA ALA A 37 -21.54 -1.76 -10.87
C ALA A 37 -20.67 -0.61 -11.39
N ASP A 38 -20.98 -0.09 -12.57
CA ASP A 38 -20.46 1.18 -13.01
C ASP A 38 -21.22 2.36 -12.37
N VAL A 39 -20.79 3.60 -12.63
CA VAL A 39 -21.47 4.82 -12.16
C VAL A 39 -22.91 4.99 -12.66
N THR A 40 -23.31 4.24 -13.70
CA THR A 40 -24.69 4.22 -14.23
C THR A 40 -25.55 3.16 -13.56
N GLY A 41 -24.97 2.31 -12.71
CA GLY A 41 -25.65 1.19 -12.04
C GLY A 41 -25.65 -0.11 -12.83
N THR A 42 -24.90 -0.19 -13.95
CA THR A 42 -24.78 -1.42 -14.74
C THR A 42 -23.84 -2.39 -14.03
N PRO A 43 -24.26 -3.64 -13.74
CA PRO A 43 -23.43 -4.61 -13.02
C PRO A 43 -22.17 -4.99 -13.79
N ILE A 44 -21.05 -5.12 -13.08
CA ILE A 44 -19.75 -5.48 -13.65
C ILE A 44 -19.42 -6.92 -13.25
N SER A 45 -19.60 -7.83 -14.21
CA SER A 45 -19.25 -9.26 -14.08
C SER A 45 -17.73 -9.47 -14.16
N GLY A 46 -17.21 -10.44 -13.40
CA GLY A 46 -15.80 -10.82 -13.42
C GLY A 46 -14.84 -9.79 -12.84
N ALA A 47 -15.34 -8.79 -12.10
CA ALA A 47 -14.50 -7.83 -11.39
C ALA A 47 -13.72 -8.58 -10.31
N ALA A 48 -12.40 -8.45 -10.33
CA ALA A 48 -11.52 -9.01 -9.30
C ALA A 48 -11.73 -8.26 -7.99
N VAL A 49 -11.91 -9.01 -6.91
CA VAL A 49 -12.11 -8.50 -5.56
C VAL A 49 -11.05 -9.09 -4.63
N THR A 50 -10.25 -8.23 -4.03
CA THR A 50 -9.22 -8.59 -3.05
C THR A 50 -9.58 -8.00 -1.69
N ILE A 51 -9.57 -8.83 -0.66
CA ILE A 51 -9.98 -8.48 0.71
C ILE A 51 -8.81 -8.73 1.64
N ILE A 52 -8.21 -7.65 2.14
CA ILE A 52 -6.99 -7.69 2.96
C ILE A 52 -7.34 -7.31 4.41
N PRO A 53 -7.12 -8.20 5.39
CA PRO A 53 -7.38 -7.90 6.80
C PRO A 53 -6.24 -7.09 7.46
N SER A 54 -6.58 -6.34 8.51
CA SER A 54 -5.67 -5.51 9.33
C SER A 54 -4.89 -6.28 10.41
N ALA A 55 -4.41 -7.49 10.08
CA ALA A 55 -3.80 -8.51 10.94
C ALA A 55 -4.79 -9.38 11.74
N SER A 56 -4.43 -10.66 11.91
CA SER A 56 -5.15 -11.81 12.52
C SER A 56 -6.14 -12.62 11.65
N CYS A 57 -6.45 -12.21 10.42
CA CYS A 57 -7.33 -12.95 9.50
C CYS A 57 -6.65 -13.30 8.17
N SER A 58 -7.27 -14.19 7.39
CA SER A 58 -6.79 -14.57 6.05
C SER A 58 -7.27 -13.61 4.96
N GLN A 59 -6.41 -13.32 3.99
CA GLN A 59 -6.79 -12.63 2.75
C GLN A 59 -7.77 -13.48 1.94
N VAL A 60 -8.67 -12.80 1.22
CA VAL A 60 -9.57 -13.44 0.24
C VAL A 60 -9.39 -12.76 -1.11
N ASP A 61 -9.14 -13.57 -2.14
CA ASP A 61 -9.17 -13.15 -3.54
C ASP A 61 -10.29 -13.88 -4.26
N ALA A 62 -11.16 -13.13 -4.94
CA ALA A 62 -12.35 -13.65 -5.61
C ALA A 62 -12.74 -12.78 -6.81
N GLN A 63 -13.82 -13.15 -7.48
CA GLN A 63 -14.40 -12.39 -8.60
C GLN A 63 -15.91 -12.26 -8.45
N THR A 64 -16.48 -11.19 -8.99
CA THR A 64 -17.94 -11.06 -9.09
C THR A 64 -18.53 -12.04 -10.09
N ASP A 65 -19.73 -12.53 -9.79
CA ASP A 65 -20.52 -13.38 -10.66
C ASP A 65 -21.12 -12.60 -11.86
N GLY A 66 -21.92 -13.29 -12.69
CA GLY A 66 -22.59 -12.71 -13.85
C GLY A 66 -23.56 -11.55 -13.54
N THR A 67 -23.90 -11.31 -12.28
CA THR A 67 -24.75 -10.21 -11.81
C THR A 67 -23.97 -9.06 -11.18
N GLY A 68 -22.63 -9.12 -11.24
CA GLY A 68 -21.77 -8.15 -10.58
C GLY A 68 -21.74 -8.29 -9.06
N THR A 69 -22.09 -9.47 -8.53
CA THR A 69 -22.16 -9.72 -7.08
C THR A 69 -21.10 -10.72 -6.64
N LEU A 70 -20.54 -10.52 -5.45
CA LEU A 70 -19.70 -11.49 -4.76
C LEU A 70 -20.25 -11.71 -3.34
N ALA A 71 -20.50 -12.96 -2.97
CA ALA A 71 -20.86 -13.34 -1.61
C ALA A 71 -19.68 -14.04 -0.93
N VAL A 72 -19.26 -13.54 0.23
CA VAL A 72 -18.12 -14.07 1.00
C VAL A 72 -18.45 -14.06 2.49
N ALA A 73 -17.98 -15.07 3.24
CA ALA A 73 -18.12 -15.11 4.68
C ALA A 73 -16.80 -14.71 5.35
N LEU A 74 -16.79 -13.57 6.04
CA LEU A 74 -15.60 -13.02 6.67
C LEU A 74 -15.69 -13.12 8.19
N LYS A 75 -14.56 -13.37 8.85
CA LYS A 75 -14.49 -13.30 10.32
C LYS A 75 -14.58 -11.85 10.79
N PRO A 76 -15.02 -11.58 12.02
CA PRO A 76 -14.97 -10.23 12.59
C PRO A 76 -13.53 -9.69 12.59
N CYS A 77 -13.27 -8.66 11.78
CA CYS A 77 -11.97 -8.01 11.61
C CYS A 77 -12.19 -6.70 10.81
N SER A 78 -11.19 -5.81 10.80
CA SER A 78 -11.17 -4.71 9.85
C SER A 78 -10.44 -5.12 8.58
N TYR A 79 -11.05 -4.86 7.43
CA TYR A 79 -10.58 -5.23 6.10
C TYR A 79 -10.48 -4.00 5.20
N GLN A 80 -9.56 -4.04 4.24
CA GLN A 80 -9.66 -3.27 3.00
C GLN A 80 -10.17 -4.19 1.88
N VAL A 81 -11.20 -3.74 1.19
CA VAL A 81 -11.79 -4.43 0.05
C VAL A 81 -11.47 -3.62 -1.20
N SER A 82 -10.71 -4.21 -2.12
CA SER A 82 -10.32 -3.60 -3.39
C SER A 82 -10.99 -4.31 -4.55
N VAL A 83 -11.54 -3.53 -5.49
CA VAL A 83 -12.23 -4.02 -6.67
C VAL A 83 -11.56 -3.49 -7.93
N TYR A 84 -11.28 -4.39 -8.86
CA TYR A 84 -10.67 -4.09 -10.15
C TYR A 84 -11.48 -4.73 -11.29
N SER A 85 -11.66 -4.00 -12.38
CA SER A 85 -12.17 -4.57 -13.63
C SER A 85 -11.53 -3.85 -14.81
N SER A 86 -11.25 -4.60 -15.89
CA SER A 86 -10.63 -4.03 -17.08
C SER A 86 -11.51 -2.94 -17.68
N GLY A 87 -10.92 -1.79 -18.01
CA GLY A 87 -11.64 -0.63 -18.56
C GLY A 87 -12.27 0.27 -17.50
N PHE A 88 -12.03 0.01 -16.22
CA PHE A 88 -12.52 0.83 -15.11
C PHE A 88 -11.38 1.25 -14.18
N PHE A 89 -11.56 2.37 -13.47
CA PHE A 89 -10.67 2.71 -12.36
C PHE A 89 -10.89 1.75 -11.18
N PRO A 90 -9.82 1.22 -10.57
CA PRO A 90 -9.95 0.41 -9.37
C PRO A 90 -10.52 1.27 -8.23
N LEU A 91 -11.36 0.65 -7.39
CA LEU A 91 -11.96 1.31 -6.24
C LEU A 91 -11.80 0.41 -5.02
N ALA A 92 -11.50 1.00 -3.88
CA ALA A 92 -11.34 0.24 -2.66
C ALA A 92 -11.96 0.97 -1.45
N LYS A 93 -12.44 0.19 -0.49
CA LYS A 93 -13.20 0.64 0.66
C LYS A 93 -12.78 -0.10 1.91
N SER A 94 -12.83 0.58 3.05
CA SER A 94 -12.67 -0.07 4.35
C SER A 94 -13.98 -0.76 4.75
N LEU A 95 -13.87 -1.95 5.32
CA LEU A 95 -14.97 -2.75 5.83
C LEU A 95 -14.63 -3.21 7.25
N ASN A 96 -15.45 -2.83 8.22
CA ASN A 96 -15.31 -3.31 9.59
C ASN A 96 -16.38 -4.38 9.86
N VAL A 97 -15.94 -5.65 9.90
CA VAL A 97 -16.81 -6.79 10.17
C VAL A 97 -16.85 -6.99 11.68
N GLN A 98 -18.05 -6.91 12.23
CA GLN A 98 -18.36 -7.17 13.64
C GLN A 98 -19.24 -8.40 13.75
N ASN A 99 -19.42 -8.98 14.95
CA ASN A 99 -20.34 -10.09 15.22
C ASN A 99 -21.83 -9.69 15.06
N SER A 100 -22.21 -9.26 13.87
CA SER A 100 -23.50 -8.62 13.56
C SER A 100 -24.16 -9.29 12.34
N ALA A 101 -25.31 -8.75 11.92
CA ALA A 101 -26.04 -9.23 10.75
C ALA A 101 -25.24 -9.06 9.44
N ALA A 102 -25.74 -9.68 8.37
CA ALA A 102 -25.16 -9.60 7.03
C ALA A 102 -24.91 -8.14 6.62
N GLN A 103 -23.75 -7.88 5.99
CA GLN A 103 -23.40 -6.53 5.50
C GLN A 103 -23.36 -6.49 3.99
N ILE A 104 -23.71 -5.35 3.42
CA ILE A 104 -23.67 -5.11 1.98
C ILE A 104 -22.71 -3.96 1.70
N LEU A 105 -21.79 -4.17 0.76
CA LEU A 105 -20.83 -3.17 0.31
C LEU A 105 -21.01 -2.94 -1.19
N GLN A 106 -21.21 -1.68 -1.58
CA GLN A 106 -21.45 -1.31 -2.98
C GLN A 106 -20.24 -0.59 -3.57
N PHE A 107 -19.87 -0.92 -4.80
CA PHE A 107 -18.81 -0.28 -5.59
C PHE A 107 -19.41 0.24 -6.90
N ALA A 108 -19.15 1.51 -7.19
CA ALA A 108 -19.50 2.14 -8.46
C ALA A 108 -18.18 2.51 -9.15
N LEU A 109 -17.79 1.73 -10.16
CA LEU A 109 -16.54 1.95 -10.90
C LEU A 109 -16.76 2.93 -12.05
N THR A 110 -15.80 3.84 -12.23
CA THR A 110 -15.83 4.82 -13.32
C THR A 110 -15.04 4.28 -14.50
N VAL A 111 -15.56 4.46 -15.72
CA VAL A 111 -14.90 4.03 -16.97
C VAL A 111 -13.56 4.76 -17.14
N ALA A 112 -12.51 4.01 -17.45
CA ALA A 112 -11.22 4.56 -17.84
C ALA A 112 -11.26 4.96 -19.32
N THR A 113 -11.50 6.24 -19.62
CA THR A 113 -11.76 6.77 -20.99
C THR A 113 -10.50 7.04 -21.83
N GLY A 114 -9.34 6.51 -21.44
CA GLY A 114 -8.10 6.64 -22.21
C GLY A 114 -7.99 5.60 -23.32
N THR A 115 -7.50 5.99 -24.50
CA THR A 115 -7.09 5.07 -25.59
C THR A 115 -5.72 4.42 -25.34
N GLY A 116 -5.20 4.50 -24.11
CA GLY A 116 -3.97 3.85 -23.68
C GLY A 116 -4.22 2.44 -23.13
N PRO A 117 -3.18 1.60 -23.01
CA PRO A 117 -3.31 0.28 -22.42
C PRO A 117 -3.84 0.41 -20.98
N VAL A 118 -4.92 -0.32 -20.69
CA VAL A 118 -5.42 -0.52 -19.33
C VAL A 118 -4.34 -1.32 -18.58
N ILE A 119 -3.61 -0.67 -17.67
CA ILE A 119 -2.69 -1.38 -16.79
C ILE A 119 -3.53 -2.09 -15.73
N SER A 120 -3.74 -3.38 -15.95
CA SER A 120 -4.13 -4.30 -14.88
C SER A 120 -2.96 -4.42 -13.92
N LEU A 121 -3.14 -3.97 -12.67
CA LEU A 121 -2.35 -4.47 -11.54
C LEU A 121 -2.73 -5.96 -11.35
N GLY A 122 -2.22 -6.83 -12.22
CA GLY A 122 -2.49 -8.25 -12.21
C GLY A 122 -1.73 -8.98 -11.09
N PRO A 123 -2.20 -10.16 -10.65
CA PRO A 123 -1.65 -10.94 -9.54
C PRO A 123 -0.37 -11.72 -9.93
N ASN A 124 0.55 -11.10 -10.69
CA ASN A 124 1.79 -11.79 -11.07
C ASN A 124 2.82 -11.67 -9.94
N LEU A 125 2.57 -12.47 -8.92
CA LEU A 125 3.40 -12.67 -7.74
C LEU A 125 4.72 -13.32 -8.17
N ASN A 126 5.82 -12.61 -7.95
CA ASN A 126 7.04 -13.30 -7.53
C ASN A 126 6.71 -13.97 -6.17
N PRO A 127 6.77 -15.30 -6.03
CA PRO A 127 6.42 -16.00 -4.80
C PRO A 127 7.32 -15.65 -3.59
N GLU A 128 8.41 -14.90 -3.79
CA GLU A 128 9.29 -14.45 -2.72
C GLU A 128 8.85 -13.15 -2.02
N HIS A 129 7.82 -12.45 -2.53
CA HIS A 129 7.35 -11.19 -1.95
C HIS A 129 5.82 -11.18 -1.80
N PRO A 130 5.27 -11.42 -0.59
CA PRO A 130 3.83 -11.26 -0.37
C PRO A 130 3.43 -9.80 -0.63
N ALA A 131 2.48 -9.62 -1.55
CA ALA A 131 2.03 -8.31 -2.02
C ALA A 131 1.41 -7.48 -0.90
N LEU A 132 2.00 -6.31 -0.62
CA LEU A 132 1.30 -5.21 0.04
C LEU A 132 0.62 -4.38 -1.04
N THR A 133 -0.64 -4.68 -1.33
CA THR A 133 -1.49 -3.88 -2.23
C THR A 133 -1.58 -2.47 -1.69
N VAL A 134 -1.15 -1.48 -2.48
CA VAL A 134 -1.45 -0.07 -2.16
C VAL A 134 -2.58 0.42 -3.03
N MET A 135 -3.57 0.97 -2.34
CA MET A 135 -4.81 1.49 -2.84
C MET A 135 -4.61 2.96 -3.20
N LEU A 136 -4.47 3.25 -4.49
CA LEU A 136 -4.45 4.61 -5.03
C LEU A 136 -5.88 5.14 -5.24
N PRO A 137 -6.17 6.41 -4.94
CA PRO A 137 -7.44 7.03 -5.34
C PRO A 137 -7.57 7.06 -6.87
N ALA A 138 -8.81 6.95 -7.37
CA ALA A 138 -9.15 6.80 -8.79
C ALA A 138 -8.80 8.00 -9.71
N GLU A 139 -8.15 9.05 -9.21
CA GLU A 139 -7.75 10.24 -9.97
C GLU A 139 -6.33 10.17 -10.56
N VAL A 140 -5.62 9.04 -10.43
CA VAL A 140 -4.16 8.95 -10.63
C VAL A 140 -3.78 8.31 -11.99
N VAL A 141 -4.47 8.65 -13.09
CA VAL A 141 -3.97 8.27 -14.43
C VAL A 141 -3.12 9.38 -15.02
N GLY A 142 -1.84 9.09 -15.20
CA GLY A 142 -0.86 10.08 -15.68
C GLY A 142 -0.47 11.12 -14.64
N ALA A 143 -0.84 10.89 -13.37
CA ALA A 143 -0.45 11.70 -12.23
C ALA A 143 0.28 10.84 -11.19
N LEU A 144 1.03 11.50 -10.33
CA LEU A 144 1.74 10.94 -9.19
C LEU A 144 0.97 11.26 -7.92
N TYR A 145 0.66 10.25 -7.11
CA TYR A 145 0.07 10.46 -5.79
C TYR A 145 1.14 10.49 -4.70
N ILE A 146 1.08 11.49 -3.83
CA ILE A 146 2.03 11.70 -2.75
C ILE A 146 1.24 11.84 -1.44
N SER A 147 1.62 11.08 -0.42
CA SER A 147 0.96 11.07 0.88
C SER A 147 1.97 11.17 2.01
N ALA A 148 1.75 12.10 2.93
CA ALA A 148 2.45 12.22 4.21
C ALA A 148 1.52 11.90 5.40
N GLY A 149 0.41 11.21 5.15
CA GLY A 149 -0.64 10.89 6.11
C GLY A 149 -2.03 11.16 5.54
N PRO A 150 -3.11 10.79 6.26
CA PRO A 150 -4.48 10.82 5.73
C PRO A 150 -4.94 12.19 5.21
N ASP A 151 -4.52 13.27 5.88
CA ASP A 151 -4.92 14.64 5.56
C ASP A 151 -3.84 15.44 4.79
N HIS A 152 -2.68 14.82 4.53
CA HIS A 152 -1.53 15.47 3.89
C HIS A 152 -1.21 14.77 2.58
N THR A 153 -2.10 14.92 1.59
CA THR A 153 -1.99 14.21 0.31
C THR A 153 -2.08 15.16 -0.86
N LYS A 154 -1.46 14.79 -1.98
CA LYS A 154 -1.44 15.57 -3.21
C LYS A 154 -1.32 14.67 -4.42
N THR A 155 -2.08 15.00 -5.45
CA THR A 155 -1.95 14.43 -6.79
C THR A 155 -1.24 15.44 -7.68
N ILE A 156 -0.18 15.02 -8.38
CA ILE A 156 0.63 15.89 -9.24
C ILE A 156 0.62 15.30 -10.64
N ASP A 157 0.05 16.01 -11.61
CA ASP A 157 0.17 15.64 -13.01
C ASP A 157 1.51 16.11 -13.61
N LEU A 158 1.83 15.60 -14.80
CA LEU A 158 3.10 15.90 -15.46
C LEU A 158 3.26 17.39 -15.81
N ALA A 159 2.16 18.06 -16.15
CA ALA A 159 2.18 19.48 -16.45
C ALA A 159 2.54 20.31 -15.22
N THR A 160 1.94 20.00 -14.07
CA THR A 160 2.21 20.63 -12.79
C THR A 160 3.65 20.37 -12.36
N LEU A 161 4.13 19.12 -12.44
CA LEU A 161 5.50 18.77 -12.05
C LEU A 161 6.53 19.62 -12.81
N LYS A 162 6.34 19.84 -14.11
CA LYS A 162 7.21 20.66 -14.96
C LYS A 162 7.27 22.14 -14.59
N THR A 163 6.26 22.66 -13.88
CA THR A 163 6.26 24.06 -13.40
C THR A 163 7.04 24.24 -12.10
N MET A 164 7.37 23.15 -11.41
CA MET A 164 8.10 23.19 -10.14
C MET A 164 9.62 23.32 -10.38
N PRO A 165 10.40 23.73 -9.37
CA PRO A 165 11.85 23.83 -9.49
C PRO A 165 12.50 22.52 -9.94
N GLN A 166 13.13 22.53 -11.11
CA GLN A 166 13.77 21.37 -11.71
C GLN A 166 15.23 21.25 -11.27
N ARG A 167 15.70 20.02 -11.10
CA ARG A 167 17.10 19.64 -10.87
C ARG A 167 17.50 18.60 -11.91
N THR A 168 18.70 18.78 -12.46
CA THR A 168 19.33 17.80 -13.35
C THR A 168 20.42 17.07 -12.61
N VAL A 169 20.36 15.74 -12.63
CA VAL A 169 21.28 14.84 -11.93
C VAL A 169 21.89 13.83 -12.91
N LYS A 170 23.07 13.32 -12.57
CA LYS A 170 23.71 12.25 -13.32
C LYS A 170 23.66 10.96 -12.53
N PHE A 171 23.42 9.86 -13.23
CA PHE A 171 23.37 8.53 -12.63
C PHE A 171 24.19 7.55 -13.47
N HIS A 172 25.19 6.94 -12.85
CA HIS A 172 25.96 5.87 -13.50
C HIS A 172 25.22 4.54 -13.40
N ASN A 173 24.58 4.12 -14.49
CA ASN A 173 23.87 2.85 -14.50
C ASN A 173 24.83 1.71 -14.84
N VAL A 174 25.20 0.93 -13.82
CA VAL A 174 26.14 -0.21 -13.98
C VAL A 174 25.60 -1.34 -14.87
N HIS A 175 24.28 -1.44 -15.09
CA HIS A 175 23.70 -2.48 -15.95
C HIS A 175 23.83 -2.12 -17.44
N THR A 176 23.55 -0.87 -17.78
CA THR A 176 23.69 -0.34 -19.15
C THR A 176 25.11 0.14 -19.43
N LYS A 177 25.94 0.30 -18.39
CA LYS A 177 27.28 0.91 -18.41
C LYS A 177 27.27 2.30 -19.04
N ALA A 178 26.20 3.04 -18.78
CA ALA A 178 25.97 4.37 -19.33
C ALA A 178 25.81 5.40 -18.22
N GLU A 179 26.26 6.63 -18.50
CA GLU A 179 25.90 7.82 -17.74
C GLU A 179 24.54 8.30 -18.25
N GLU A 180 23.55 8.24 -17.37
CA GLU A 180 22.18 8.69 -17.66
C GLU A 180 21.98 10.06 -17.00
N THR A 181 21.49 11.05 -17.75
CA THR A 181 21.19 12.37 -17.19
C THR A 181 19.70 12.52 -17.00
N TYR A 182 19.25 12.62 -15.75
CA TYR A 182 17.83 12.78 -15.42
C TYR A 182 17.52 14.22 -15.03
N THR A 183 16.34 14.70 -15.44
CA THR A 183 15.79 15.98 -14.99
C THR A 183 14.44 15.73 -14.34
N GLY A 184 14.19 16.42 -13.22
CA GLY A 184 12.97 16.30 -12.44
C GLY A 184 12.93 17.20 -11.23
N VAL A 185 11.94 17.00 -10.37
CA VAL A 185 11.79 17.78 -9.14
C VAL A 185 12.43 17.03 -7.96
N PRO A 186 13.23 17.69 -7.10
CA PRO A 186 13.71 17.07 -5.87
C PRO A 186 12.57 16.53 -5.02
N LEU A 187 12.68 15.28 -4.57
CA LEU A 187 11.60 14.64 -3.82
C LEU A 187 11.33 15.37 -2.49
N ILE A 188 12.37 15.89 -1.84
CA ILE A 188 12.23 16.66 -0.60
C ILE A 188 11.34 17.89 -0.79
N ASP A 189 11.40 18.57 -1.95
CA ASP A 189 10.59 19.77 -2.21
C ASP A 189 9.10 19.41 -2.39
N LEU A 190 8.82 18.24 -3.00
CA LEU A 190 7.45 17.72 -3.13
C LEU A 190 6.86 17.42 -1.75
N LEU A 191 7.63 16.78 -0.88
CA LEU A 191 7.23 16.43 0.49
C LEU A 191 7.13 17.66 1.40
N ALA A 192 8.00 18.64 1.26
CA ALA A 192 7.93 19.91 1.98
C ALA A 192 6.61 20.63 1.68
N SER A 193 6.09 20.53 0.45
CA SER A 193 4.77 21.09 0.08
C SER A 193 3.59 20.43 0.81
N LEU A 194 3.81 19.28 1.47
CA LEU A 194 2.87 18.56 2.32
C LEU A 194 3.17 18.73 3.83
N GLY A 195 4.12 19.59 4.19
CA GLY A 195 4.50 19.85 5.58
C GLY A 195 5.49 18.84 6.17
N VAL A 196 6.12 17.99 5.36
CA VAL A 196 7.18 17.09 5.83
C VAL A 196 8.43 17.90 6.20
N PRO A 197 9.02 17.68 7.39
CA PRO A 197 10.19 18.44 7.85
C PRO A 197 11.43 18.15 7.00
N HIS A 198 12.28 19.18 6.82
CA HIS A 198 13.53 19.14 6.06
C HIS A 198 14.54 20.17 6.62
N GLY A 199 15.79 20.08 6.19
CA GLY A 199 16.96 20.80 6.69
C GLY A 199 17.06 20.73 8.21
N LYS A 200 17.35 21.88 8.83
CA LYS A 200 17.36 22.05 10.29
C LYS A 200 16.08 21.57 11.01
N ASP A 201 14.93 21.53 10.34
CA ASP A 201 13.66 21.11 10.95
C ASP A 201 13.51 19.58 10.96
N LEU A 202 14.36 18.85 10.22
CA LEU A 202 14.44 17.39 10.23
C LEU A 202 15.31 16.90 11.39
N HIS A 203 14.70 16.73 12.56
CA HIS A 203 15.37 16.21 13.75
C HIS A 203 14.40 15.46 14.67
N GLY A 204 14.91 14.63 15.58
CA GLY A 204 14.08 13.92 16.55
C GLY A 204 13.21 12.84 15.90
N LYS A 205 11.92 12.78 16.23
CA LYS A 205 10.99 11.72 15.78
C LYS A 205 10.96 11.52 14.25
N PRO A 206 10.91 12.57 13.42
CA PRO A 206 10.99 12.41 11.96
C PRO A 206 12.22 11.65 11.42
N LEU A 207 13.30 11.49 12.18
CA LEU A 207 14.45 10.69 11.75
C LEU A 207 14.15 9.18 11.67
N SER A 208 13.05 8.72 12.27
CA SER A 208 12.53 7.35 12.08
C SER A 208 11.50 7.23 10.95
N ASP A 209 11.25 8.31 10.22
CA ASP A 209 10.34 8.27 9.08
C ASP A 209 11.07 7.81 7.81
N TYR A 210 10.32 7.16 6.94
CA TYR A 210 10.80 6.59 5.69
C TYR A 210 9.77 6.76 4.58
N ILE A 211 10.25 6.68 3.36
CA ILE A 211 9.47 6.80 2.14
C ILE A 211 9.25 5.42 1.54
N VAL A 212 8.04 5.13 1.09
CA VAL A 212 7.73 3.99 0.22
C VAL A 212 7.37 4.53 -1.16
N ALA A 213 8.23 4.28 -2.13
CA ALA A 213 7.97 4.59 -3.54
C ALA A 213 7.42 3.36 -4.24
N THR A 214 6.33 3.51 -5.00
CA THR A 214 5.67 2.38 -5.69
C THR A 214 5.48 2.66 -7.18
N GLY A 215 5.92 1.71 -8.01
CA GLY A 215 5.71 1.69 -9.45
C GLY A 215 4.33 1.14 -9.82
N SER A 216 3.88 1.40 -11.04
CA SER A 216 2.58 0.91 -11.55
C SER A 216 2.54 -0.60 -11.76
N ASP A 217 3.66 -1.30 -11.59
CA ASP A 217 3.79 -2.76 -11.57
C ASP A 217 3.74 -3.33 -10.14
N GLY A 218 3.58 -2.48 -9.13
CA GLY A 218 3.60 -2.86 -7.72
C GLY A 218 5.00 -2.97 -7.11
N TYR A 219 6.07 -2.72 -7.89
CA TYR A 219 7.43 -2.68 -7.37
C TYR A 219 7.57 -1.59 -6.31
N LYS A 220 8.29 -1.88 -5.22
CA LYS A 220 8.47 -0.97 -4.10
C LYS A 220 9.93 -0.82 -3.72
N ALA A 221 10.30 0.42 -3.40
CA ALA A 221 11.57 0.74 -2.79
C ALA A 221 11.37 1.63 -1.56
N VAL A 222 12.27 1.50 -0.59
CA VAL A 222 12.27 2.28 0.65
C VAL A 222 13.52 3.14 0.75
N LEU A 223 13.32 4.38 1.19
CA LEU A 223 14.37 5.35 1.50
C LEU A 223 14.09 5.92 2.90
N ALA A 224 15.11 6.11 3.73
CA ALA A 224 14.92 6.91 4.94
C ALA A 224 14.60 8.37 4.56
N LEU A 225 13.77 9.06 5.34
CA LEU A 225 13.45 10.47 5.07
C LEU A 225 14.72 11.34 5.01
N ALA A 226 15.68 11.05 5.90
CA ALA A 226 16.98 11.74 5.93
C ALA A 226 17.86 11.49 4.68
N GLU A 227 17.62 10.44 3.89
CA GLU A 227 18.34 10.24 2.61
C GLU A 227 17.97 11.31 1.56
N LEU A 228 16.84 12.00 1.73
CA LEU A 228 16.36 13.03 0.82
C LEU A 228 16.96 14.41 1.11
N ASP A 229 17.61 14.58 2.25
CA ASP A 229 18.01 15.88 2.77
C ASP A 229 19.52 16.13 2.57
N PRO A 230 19.91 17.24 1.92
CA PRO A 230 21.33 17.54 1.67
C PRO A 230 22.14 17.83 2.95
N GLU A 231 21.51 18.12 4.09
CA GLU A 231 22.23 18.25 5.37
C GLU A 231 22.65 16.87 5.94
N PHE A 232 22.00 15.79 5.51
CA PHE A 232 22.25 14.43 5.99
C PHE A 232 22.96 13.54 4.97
N HIS A 233 22.67 13.76 3.69
CA HIS A 233 23.09 12.85 2.63
C HIS A 233 23.55 13.62 1.39
N PRO A 234 24.69 13.25 0.76
CA PRO A 234 25.24 13.99 -0.37
C PRO A 234 24.49 13.74 -1.69
N GLY A 235 23.69 12.67 -1.73
CA GLY A 235 22.95 12.25 -2.90
C GLY A 235 21.67 13.03 -3.14
N ASP A 236 21.36 13.26 -4.41
CA ASP A 236 20.05 13.71 -4.85
C ASP A 236 19.07 12.54 -5.00
N VAL A 237 17.82 12.80 -4.60
CA VAL A 237 16.66 11.98 -4.92
C VAL A 237 15.62 12.85 -5.63
N ILE A 238 15.29 12.49 -6.87
CA ILE A 238 14.37 13.28 -7.71
C ILE A 238 13.24 12.42 -8.25
N VAL A 239 12.09 13.05 -8.48
CA VAL A 239 11.03 12.54 -9.36
C VAL A 239 11.29 13.09 -10.75
N ALA A 240 11.91 12.26 -11.59
CA ALA A 240 12.29 12.58 -12.96
C ALA A 240 11.09 12.47 -13.92
N ASP A 241 11.07 13.38 -14.89
CA ASP A 241 10.15 13.37 -16.04
C ASP A 241 10.87 13.41 -17.40
N ALA A 242 12.20 13.54 -17.38
CA ALA A 242 13.04 13.49 -18.56
C ALA A 242 14.37 12.74 -18.31
N MET A 243 14.86 12.10 -19.36
CA MET A 243 16.18 11.47 -19.45
C MET A 243 16.88 11.93 -20.72
N ASP A 244 18.14 12.37 -20.60
CA ASP A 244 18.99 12.87 -21.67
C ASP A 244 18.33 13.97 -22.50
N GLY A 245 17.62 14.88 -21.81
CA GLY A 245 16.91 16.02 -22.41
C GLY A 245 15.63 15.65 -23.16
N LYS A 246 15.20 14.39 -23.11
CA LYS A 246 13.96 13.89 -23.74
C LYS A 246 12.96 13.44 -22.67
N PRO A 247 11.65 13.49 -22.95
CA PRO A 247 10.68 12.85 -22.07
C PRO A 247 11.04 11.38 -21.82
N LEU A 248 10.73 10.89 -20.62
CA LEU A 248 10.88 9.47 -20.30
C LEU A 248 10.12 8.59 -21.30
N ASP A 249 10.71 7.43 -21.63
CA ASP A 249 10.11 6.48 -22.55
C ASP A 249 8.98 5.66 -21.88
N ALA A 250 8.30 4.83 -22.68
CA ALA A 250 7.21 3.99 -22.19
C ALA A 250 7.65 2.96 -21.13
N THR A 251 8.94 2.61 -21.07
CA THR A 251 9.47 1.69 -20.06
C THR A 251 9.58 2.38 -18.71
N ASN A 252 10.04 3.63 -18.71
CA ASN A 252 10.22 4.42 -17.51
C ASN A 252 8.92 5.09 -17.03
N GLY A 253 7.94 5.26 -17.90
CA GLY A 253 6.67 5.91 -17.59
C GLY A 253 6.80 7.43 -17.45
N PRO A 254 5.70 8.13 -17.15
CA PRO A 254 5.70 9.60 -17.07
C PRO A 254 6.50 10.14 -15.88
N PHE A 255 6.71 9.32 -14.85
CA PHE A 255 7.48 9.65 -13.66
C PHE A 255 8.40 8.49 -13.29
N LYS A 256 9.62 8.82 -12.88
CA LYS A 256 10.59 7.86 -12.36
C LYS A 256 11.27 8.42 -11.12
N LEU A 257 11.35 7.62 -10.06
CA LEU A 257 12.24 7.94 -8.94
C LEU A 257 13.69 7.68 -9.36
N VAL A 258 14.58 8.62 -9.09
CA VAL A 258 16.02 8.47 -9.33
C VAL A 258 16.77 8.75 -8.03
N VAL A 259 17.57 7.79 -7.59
CA VAL A 259 18.41 7.87 -6.38
C VAL A 259 19.87 7.84 -6.81
N THR A 260 20.57 8.97 -6.69
CA THR A 260 21.89 9.13 -7.33
C THR A 260 23.02 8.34 -6.68
N GLU A 261 22.96 8.13 -5.37
CA GLU A 261 24.01 7.41 -4.62
C GLU A 261 23.90 5.89 -4.69
N ASP A 262 22.85 5.39 -5.32
CA ASP A 262 22.68 3.97 -5.55
C ASP A 262 23.63 3.48 -6.65
N LYS A 263 24.52 2.53 -6.32
CA LYS A 263 25.38 1.90 -7.34
C LYS A 263 24.60 1.11 -8.39
N ARG A 264 23.39 0.63 -8.04
CA ARG A 264 22.48 -0.09 -8.92
C ARG A 264 21.12 0.59 -8.85
N PRO A 265 20.40 0.75 -9.96
CA PRO A 265 19.11 1.46 -10.00
C PRO A 265 17.95 0.70 -9.32
N ALA A 266 18.22 -0.19 -8.37
CA ALA A 266 17.19 -1.00 -7.73
C ALA A 266 16.14 -0.14 -7.00
N ARG A 267 16.56 0.95 -6.33
CA ARG A 267 15.60 1.87 -5.69
C ARG A 267 15.13 2.99 -6.61
N SER A 268 15.59 3.04 -7.86
CA SER A 268 15.15 4.00 -8.88
C SER A 268 13.90 3.48 -9.59
N VAL A 269 12.75 3.62 -8.91
CA VAL A 269 11.44 3.08 -9.30
C VAL A 269 10.93 3.74 -10.58
N HIS A 270 10.79 2.96 -11.65
CA HIS A 270 10.12 3.39 -12.89
C HIS A 270 8.60 3.26 -12.78
N ASN A 271 7.89 3.90 -13.72
CA ASN A 271 6.43 4.01 -13.73
C ASN A 271 5.89 4.44 -12.36
N LEU A 272 6.54 5.42 -11.73
CA LEU A 272 6.23 5.83 -10.38
C LEU A 272 4.81 6.39 -10.30
N VAL A 273 3.98 5.81 -9.44
CA VAL A 273 2.57 6.21 -9.26
C VAL A 273 2.25 6.64 -7.84
N LEU A 274 3.10 6.27 -6.87
CA LEU A 274 2.86 6.55 -5.47
C LEU A 274 4.15 6.82 -4.70
N ILE A 275 4.07 7.79 -3.79
CA ILE A 275 5.04 8.05 -2.73
C ILE A 275 4.29 8.19 -1.41
N GLU A 276 4.68 7.41 -0.40
CA GLU A 276 4.13 7.49 0.96
C GLU A 276 5.23 7.78 1.97
N VAL A 277 5.01 8.73 2.88
CA VAL A 277 5.80 8.85 4.11
C VAL A 277 5.17 7.97 5.19
N LYS A 278 5.99 7.18 5.86
CA LYS A 278 5.59 6.28 6.96
C LYS A 278 6.58 6.41 8.11
N THR A 279 6.14 6.09 9.31
CA THR A 279 6.99 6.05 10.52
C THR A 279 7.33 4.61 10.85
N ALA A 280 8.57 4.33 11.25
CA ALA A 280 8.95 3.02 11.79
C ALA A 280 8.32 2.82 13.18
N GLU A 281 7.62 1.69 13.38
CA GLU A 281 6.99 1.30 14.65
C GLU A 281 7.90 0.45 15.53
#